data_AF-A0A830E0Z3-F1
#
_entry.id   AF-A0A830E0Z3-F1
#
_cell.length_a   1.000
_cell.length_b   1.000
_cell.length_c   1.000
_cell.angle_alpha   90.00
_cell.angle_beta   90.00
_cell.angle_gamma   90.00
#
_symmetry.space_group_name_H-M   'P 1'
#
loop_
_entity.id
_entity.type
_entity.pdbx_description
1 polymer ?
#
loop_
_entity_poly.entity_id
_entity_poly.type
_entity_poly.pdbx_seq_one_letter_code
_entity_poly.pdbx_strand_id
1 'polypeptide(L)' 'MIEVSIVETSKRGDGIARVKGFVIFVPNTKPGDKVKVKITRVGRSYAVAELTQEGAETSSQPESVEEGEAEGFEEESEE' A
#
# COMPACT_ATOMS: atom_id res chain seq x y z
N MET A 1 16.62 3.07 -5.46
CA MET A 1 15.17 2.84 -5.49
C MET A 1 14.57 3.72 -4.41
N ILE A 2 13.37 4.27 -4.61
CA ILE A 2 12.71 5.14 -3.63
C ILE A 2 11.30 4.62 -3.36
N GLU A 3 10.89 4.65 -2.10
CA GLU A 3 9.51 4.37 -1.70
C GLU A 3 8.67 5.61 -1.89
N VAL A 4 7.55 5.47 -2.59
CA VAL A 4 6.61 6.55 -2.83
C VAL A 4 5.19 6.10 -2.52
N SER A 5 4.42 7.02 -1.94
CA SER A 5 2.98 6.84 -1.75
C SER A 5 2.24 7.48 -2.92
N ILE A 6 1.36 6.70 -3.54
CA ILE A 6 0.52 7.19 -4.62
C ILE A 6 -0.64 7.98 -4.01
N VAL A 7 -0.73 9.26 -4.35
CA VAL A 7 -1.78 10.16 -3.84
C VAL A 7 -3.02 10.16 -4.73
N GLU A 8 -2.85 10.02 -6.04
CA GLU A 8 -3.95 10.07 -6.99
C GLU A 8 -3.60 9.28 -8.26
N THR A 9 -4.61 8.93 -9.06
CA THR A 9 -4.44 8.37 -10.40
C THR A 9 -5.09 9.29 -11.42
N SER A 10 -4.35 9.58 -12.50
CA SER A 10 -4.81 10.38 -13.63
C SER A 10 -5.90 9.67 -14.42
N LYS A 11 -6.71 10.41 -15.18
CA LYS A 11 -7.76 9.86 -16.05
C LYS A 11 -7.26 8.84 -17.09
N ARG A 12 -5.95 8.83 -17.35
CA ARG A 12 -5.28 7.90 -18.28
C ARG A 12 -4.80 6.60 -17.63
N GLY A 13 -4.91 6.47 -16.30
CA GLY A 13 -4.43 5.30 -15.56
C GLY A 13 -3.00 5.43 -15.01
N ASP A 14 -2.37 6.61 -15.14
CA ASP A 14 -1.07 6.89 -14.54
C ASP A 14 -1.24 7.32 -13.08
N GLY A 15 -0.58 6.64 -12.13
CA GLY A 15 -0.56 7.11 -10.76
C GLY A 15 0.44 8.23 -10.53
N ILE A 16 0.08 9.11 -9.61
CA ILE A 16 0.79 10.33 -9.28
C ILE A 16 1.28 10.18 -7.85
N ALA A 17 2.59 10.15 -7.68
CA ALA A 17 3.26 10.25 -6.39
C ALA A 17 3.73 11.69 -6.14
N ARG A 18 3.57 12.18 -4.91
CA ARG A 18 4.11 13.48 -4.47
C ARG A 18 5.06 13.27 -3.31
N VAL A 19 6.34 13.62 -3.53
CA VAL A 19 7.38 13.54 -2.50
C VAL A 19 7.99 14.92 -2.31
N LYS A 20 7.78 15.55 -1.14
CA LYS A 20 8.35 16.87 -0.80
C LYS A 20 8.12 17.96 -1.88
N GLY A 21 6.94 17.99 -2.49
CA GLY A 21 6.59 18.94 -3.56
C GLY A 21 7.07 18.56 -4.95
N PHE A 22 7.69 17.38 -5.12
CA PHE A 22 8.12 16.85 -6.40
C PHE A 22 7.14 15.79 -6.92
N VAL A 23 6.76 15.91 -8.19
CA VAL A 23 5.75 15.04 -8.83
C VAL A 23 6.43 13.90 -9.58
N ILE A 24 6.01 12.67 -9.29
CA ILE A 24 6.53 11.46 -9.92
C ILE A 24 5.36 10.72 -10.58
N PHE A 25 5.48 10.46 -11.87
CA PHE A 25 4.51 9.68 -12.63
C PHE A 25 4.89 8.21 -12.64
N VAL A 26 3.96 7.35 -12.25
CA VAL A 26 4.15 5.91 -12.13
C VAL A 26 2.98 5.18 -12.82
N PRO A 27 3.19 4.55 -13.99
CA PRO A 27 2.12 3.83 -14.68
C PRO A 27 1.70 2.57 -13.88
N ASN A 28 0.46 2.12 -14.08
CA ASN A 28 -0.10 0.92 -13.41
C ASN A 28 -0.17 0.99 -11.88
N THR A 29 -0.41 2.18 -11.30
CA THR A 29 -0.55 2.36 -9.85
C THR A 29 -1.90 2.96 -9.45
N LYS A 30 -2.34 2.62 -8.23
CA LYS A 30 -3.60 3.03 -7.63
C LYS A 30 -3.37 3.97 -6.46
N PRO A 31 -4.32 4.86 -6.13
CA PRO A 31 -4.18 5.76 -4.99
C PRO A 31 -4.25 4.95 -3.68
N GLY A 32 -3.35 5.26 -2.74
CA GLY A 32 -3.23 4.57 -1.46
C GLY A 32 -2.13 3.51 -1.39
N ASP A 33 -1.62 3.07 -2.54
CA ASP A 33 -0.51 2.12 -2.58
C ASP A 33 0.83 2.77 -2.20
N LYS A 34 1.64 2.02 -1.45
CA LYS A 34 3.03 2.34 -1.15
C LYS A 34 3.93 1.39 -1.91
N VAL A 35 4.61 1.91 -2.92
CA VAL A 35 5.39 1.09 -3.86
C VAL A 35 6.80 1.63 -4.01
N LYS A 36 7.75 0.72 -4.22
CA LYS A 36 9.11 1.08 -4.60
C LYS A 36 9.18 1.29 -6.10
N VAL A 37 9.67 2.46 -6.48
CA VAL A 37 9.81 2.86 -7.88
C VAL A 37 11.26 3.16 -8.22
N LYS A 38 11.60 2.94 -9.49
CA LYS A 38 12.91 3.29 -10.06
C LYS A 38 12.71 4.44 -11.04
N ILE A 39 13.32 5.58 -10.71
CA ILE A 39 13.35 6.74 -11.61
C ILE A 39 14.15 6.37 -12.85
N THR A 40 13.52 6.44 -14.01
CA THR A 40 14.17 6.21 -15.30
C THR A 40 14.43 7.50 -16.05
N ARG A 41 13.66 8.56 -15.75
CA ARG A 41 13.85 9.88 -16.34
C ARG A 41 13.46 11.00 -15.38
N VAL A 42 14.29 12.03 -15.29
CA VAL A 42 14.02 13.24 -14.50
C VAL A 42 13.87 14.43 -15.44
N GLY A 43 12.80 15.20 -15.25
CA GLY A 43 12.53 16.46 -15.92
C GLY A 43 12.71 17.66 -14.99
N ARG A 44 12.38 18.86 -15.48
CA ARG A 44 12.52 20.13 -14.74
C ARG A 44 11.58 20.25 -13.52
N SER A 45 10.38 19.67 -13.61
CA SER A 45 9.34 19.79 -12.59
C SER A 45 8.69 18.45 -12.22
N TYR A 46 9.09 17.37 -12.88
CA TYR A 46 8.54 16.03 -12.67
C TYR A 46 9.61 14.96 -12.94
N ALA A 47 9.40 13.75 -12.44
CA ALA A 47 10.12 12.56 -12.88
C ALA A 47 9.16 11.48 -13.35
N VAL A 48 9.67 10.60 -14.22
CA VAL A 48 9.01 9.38 -14.65
C VAL A 48 9.74 8.22 -13.99
N ALA A 49 8.97 7.36 -13.34
CA ALA A 49 9.48 6.18 -12.68
C ALA A 49 8.68 4.95 -13.07
N GLU A 50 9.33 3.80 -13.09
CA GLU A 50 8.71 2.51 -13.36
C GLU A 50 8.61 1.71 -12.07
N LEU A 51 7.54 0.90 -11.96
CA LEU A 51 7.37 -0.03 -10.84
C LEU A 51 8.47 -1.08 -10.86
N THR A 52 9.13 -1.25 -9.71
CA THR A 52 9.99 -2.42 -9.50
C THR A 52 9.12 -3.55 -8.95
N GLN A 53 9.37 -4.79 -9.35
CA GLN A 53 8.53 -5.98 -9.12
C GLN A 53 8.20 -6.33 -7.64
N GLU A 54 8.66 -5.53 -6.67
CA GLU A 54 8.45 -5.74 -5.23
C GLU A 54 7.27 -4.93 -4.62
N GLY A 55 6.42 -4.30 -5.42
CA GLY A 55 5.36 -3.40 -4.94
C GLY A 55 3.92 -3.95 -4.94
N ALA A 56 3.70 -5.21 -5.29
CA ALA A 56 2.35 -5.75 -5.49
C ALA A 56 1.85 -6.60 -4.31
N GLU A 57 2.27 -6.33 -3.07
CA GLU A 57 1.87 -7.16 -1.93
C GLU A 57 1.50 -6.32 -0.70
N THR A 58 0.28 -6.61 -0.21
CA THR A 58 -0.23 -6.33 1.14
C THR A 58 -1.04 -5.03 1.32
N SER A 59 -2.24 -5.03 0.75
CA SER A 59 -3.43 -4.56 1.49
C SER A 59 -4.49 -5.67 1.49
N SER A 60 -4.08 -6.86 1.93
CA SER A 60 -5.00 -7.82 2.52
C SER A 60 -4.89 -7.62 4.01
N GLN A 61 -5.71 -6.72 4.55
CA GLN A 61 -6.03 -6.74 5.96
C GLN A 61 -7.26 -7.64 6.11
N PRO A 62 -7.08 -8.93 6.45
CA PRO A 62 -8.00 -9.63 7.33
C PRO A 62 -7.23 -9.99 8.60
N GLU A 63 -7.16 -9.04 9.53
CA GLU A 63 -7.03 -9.38 10.94
C GLU A 63 -8.31 -8.93 11.65
N SER A 64 -9.42 -9.51 11.20
CA SER A 64 -10.47 -9.93 12.12
C SER A 64 -10.04 -11.28 12.66
N VAL A 65 -9.37 -11.34 13.81
CA VAL A 65 -9.41 -12.47 14.78
C VAL A 65 -8.50 -12.18 15.98
N GLU A 66 -9.08 -11.63 17.05
CA GLU A 66 -8.84 -11.94 18.47
C GLU A 66 -9.88 -11.06 19.21
N GLU A 67 -10.80 -11.55 20.03
CA GLU A 67 -10.62 -12.43 21.18
C GLU A 67 -11.67 -13.55 21.19
N GLY A 68 -11.18 -14.78 21.13
CA GLY A 68 -11.89 -15.92 21.68
C GLY A 68 -11.53 -16.03 23.15
N GLU A 69 -12.45 -15.67 24.04
CA GLU A 69 -12.47 -16.24 25.39
C GLU A 69 -13.32 -17.50 25.33
N ALA A 70 -12.61 -18.62 25.17
CA ALA A 70 -13.09 -19.90 25.64
C ALA A 70 -12.67 -20.03 27.11
N GLU A 71 -13.58 -19.73 28.04
CA GLU A 71 -13.59 -20.40 29.33
C GLU A 71 -14.58 -21.55 29.23
N GLY A 72 -14.03 -22.74 28.99
CA GLY A 72 -14.73 -23.99 29.11
C GLY A 72 -14.46 -24.64 30.46
N PHE A 73 -15.48 -25.36 30.93
CA PHE A 73 -15.42 -26.47 31.89
C PHE A 73 -15.29 -26.02 33.37
N GLU A 74 -16.01 -26.58 34.35
CA GLU A 74 -16.61 -27.91 34.47
C GLU A 74 -17.67 -27.88 35.59
N GLU A 75 -18.58 -28.85 35.51
CA GLU A 75 -19.67 -29.20 36.42
C GLU A 75 -19.15 -29.64 37.80
N GLU A 76 -19.76 -29.18 38.90
CA GLU A 76 -19.84 -29.98 40.13
C GLU A 76 -21.16 -29.71 40.88
N SER A 77 -21.66 -30.80 41.44
CA SER A 77 -22.99 -31.11 41.95
C SER A 77 -23.33 -30.53 43.34
N GLU A 78 -24.56 -30.88 43.77
CA GLU A 78 -25.24 -30.72 45.09
C GLU A 78 -25.95 -29.37 45.26
N GLU A 79 -27.26 -29.33 45.45
CA GLU A 79 -28.11 -30.11 46.38
C GLU A 79 -29.43 -30.61 45.76
#